data_AF-A0A9Q3HIY0-F1
#
_entry.id   AF-A0A9Q3HIY0-F1
#
_cell.length_a   1.000
_cell.length_b   1.000
_cell.length_c   1.000
_cell.angle_alpha   90.00
_cell.angle_beta   90.00
_cell.angle_gamma   90.00
#
_symmetry.space_group_name_H-M   'P 1'
#
loop_
_entity.id
_entity.type
_entity.pdbx_description
1 polymer ?
#
loop_
_entity_poly.entity_id
_entity_poly.type
_entity_poly.pdbx_seq_one_letter_code
_entity_poly.pdbx_strand_id
1 'polypeptide(L)'
;MEEILRRFCAFGMEYKYHEGYTHDWVTLLPVVQLAYNKSQHSTTGKTPAMVEKGWNPLLPVDHLKKNLLIIHPTAKDFHEMWKRACDTAAKCIAEAKEYNKQRWDKSHMEPDFKEGDQVLVSTLHFTNLKGPKKMRDSFVGPFTIIQLIGKNAVGVKLTDEFSRKHPVFP
;
A
#
# COMPACT_ATOMS: atom_id res chain seq x y z
N MET A 1 4.15 -10.47 8.44
CA MET A 1 4.89 -10.23 7.18
C MET A 1 4.77 -8.78 6.71
N GLU A 2 3.58 -8.18 6.73
CA GLU A 2 3.41 -6.74 6.47
C GLU A 2 4.26 -5.86 7.40
N GLU A 3 4.35 -6.22 8.68
CA GLU A 3 5.21 -5.55 9.65
C GLU A 3 6.71 -5.62 9.30
N ILE A 4 7.14 -6.73 8.70
CA ILE A 4 8.52 -6.95 8.25
C ILE A 4 8.85 -6.06 7.05
N LEU A 5 7.94 -5.99 6.07
CA LEU A 5 8.09 -5.14 4.88
C LEU A 5 8.01 -3.64 5.23
N ARG A 6 7.15 -3.24 6.17
CA ARG A 6 7.10 -1.86 6.68
C ARG A 6 8.41 -1.43 7.33
N ARG A 7 9.07 -2.32 8.07
CA ARG A 7 10.37 -2.02 8.71
C ARG A 7 11.49 -1.86 7.70
N PHE A 8 11.49 -2.62 6.59
CA PHE A 8 12.44 -2.47 5.49
C PHE A 8 12.35 -1.08 4.83
N CYS A 9 11.14 -0.63 4.48
CA CYS A 9 10.96 0.69 3.86
C CYS A 9 11.29 1.85 4.80
N ALA A 10 11.24 1.63 6.12
CA ALA A 10 11.39 2.68 7.12
C ALA A 10 12.82 2.86 7.68
N PHE A 11 13.64 1.80 7.76
CA PHE A 11 14.87 1.84 8.56
C PHE A 11 16.19 1.52 7.83
N GLY A 12 16.19 1.31 6.51
CA GLY A 12 17.43 1.08 5.75
C GLY A 12 18.11 -0.26 6.08
N MET A 13 19.40 -0.38 5.75
CA MET A 13 20.12 -1.69 5.77
C MET A 13 20.43 -2.23 7.17
N GLU A 14 20.45 -1.39 8.21
CA GLU A 14 20.74 -1.80 9.58
C GLU A 14 19.65 -1.31 10.54
N TYR A 15 18.89 -2.25 11.13
CA TYR A 15 18.00 -1.96 12.23
C TYR A 15 18.52 -2.62 13.51
N LYS A 16 18.86 -1.79 14.50
CA LYS A 16 19.28 -2.22 15.84
C LYS A 16 18.11 -2.07 16.79
N TYR A 17 17.71 -3.16 17.45
CA TYR A 17 16.79 -3.06 18.59
C TYR A 17 17.47 -2.32 19.75
N HIS A 18 16.68 -1.75 20.66
CA HIS A 18 17.17 -1.17 21.91
C HIS A 18 17.97 -2.16 22.77
N GLU A 19 17.78 -3.47 22.54
CA GLU A 19 18.47 -4.58 23.21
C GLU A 19 19.77 -5.03 22.50
N GLY A 20 20.18 -4.40 21.39
CA GLY A 20 21.46 -4.66 20.72
C GLY A 20 21.45 -5.71 19.61
N TYR A 21 20.32 -6.36 19.33
CA TYR A 21 20.23 -7.32 18.21
C TYR A 21 20.24 -6.60 16.84
N THR A 22 21.32 -6.81 16.08
CA THR A 22 21.39 -6.50 14.64
C THR A 22 20.77 -7.65 13.85
N HIS A 23 19.67 -7.39 13.16
CA HIS A 23 19.14 -8.33 12.19
C HIS A 23 19.71 -7.99 10.83
N ASP A 24 20.42 -8.94 10.21
CA ASP A 24 20.86 -8.81 8.82
C ASP A 24 19.67 -9.11 7.90
N TRP A 25 18.88 -8.08 7.61
CA TRP A 25 17.68 -8.21 6.79
C TRP A 25 18.00 -8.48 5.32
N VAL A 26 19.18 -8.10 4.84
CA VAL A 26 19.59 -8.29 3.46
C VAL A 26 19.75 -9.78 3.16
N THR A 27 20.36 -10.53 4.09
CA THR A 27 20.48 -12.00 3.94
C THR A 27 19.16 -12.73 4.12
N LEU A 28 18.21 -12.16 4.87
CA LEU A 28 16.87 -12.74 5.07
C LEU A 28 15.88 -12.46 3.93
N LEU A 29 16.13 -11.44 3.10
CA LEU A 29 15.21 -10.99 2.06
C LEU A 29 14.79 -12.10 1.07
N PRO A 30 15.69 -12.97 0.56
CA PRO A 30 15.31 -14.07 -0.33
C PRO A 30 14.33 -15.05 0.34
N VAL A 31 14.53 -15.32 1.63
CA VAL A 31 13.68 -16.25 2.40
C VAL A 31 12.29 -15.63 2.62
N VAL A 32 12.23 -14.35 2.95
CA VAL A 32 10.95 -13.62 3.13
C VAL A 32 10.18 -13.55 1.82
N GLN A 33 10.85 -13.25 0.70
CA GLN A 33 10.23 -13.23 -0.63
C GLN A 33 9.64 -14.60 -0.99
N LEU A 34 10.38 -15.68 -0.74
CA LEU A 34 9.92 -17.05 -0.96
C LEU A 34 8.68 -17.37 -0.12
N ALA A 35 8.71 -17.01 1.16
CA ALA A 35 7.58 -17.20 2.08
C ALA A 35 6.34 -16.40 1.65
N TYR A 36 6.50 -15.15 1.23
CA TYR A 36 5.41 -14.32 0.71
C TYR A 36 4.80 -14.94 -0.54
N ASN A 37 5.64 -15.31 -1.50
CA ASN A 37 5.21 -15.88 -2.78
C ASN A 37 4.46 -17.21 -2.64
N LYS A 38 4.71 -17.95 -1.55
CA LYS A 38 4.05 -19.22 -1.21
C LYS A 38 2.87 -19.06 -0.24
N SER A 39 2.71 -17.92 0.40
CA SER A 39 1.58 -17.66 1.31
C SER A 39 0.33 -17.36 0.52
N GLN A 40 -0.82 -17.89 0.94
CA GLN A 40 -2.09 -17.58 0.29
C GLN A 40 -2.49 -16.13 0.58
N HIS A 41 -2.85 -15.39 -0.47
CA HIS A 41 -3.31 -14.02 -0.31
C HIS A 41 -4.81 -14.02 0.01
N SER A 42 -5.21 -13.28 1.04
CA SER A 42 -6.59 -13.27 1.55
C SER A 42 -7.62 -12.86 0.50
N THR A 43 -7.28 -11.90 -0.36
CA THR A 43 -8.19 -11.42 -1.41
C THR A 43 -8.37 -12.42 -2.55
N THR A 44 -7.30 -13.09 -3.00
CA THR A 44 -7.37 -13.94 -4.20
C THR A 44 -7.57 -15.41 -3.87
N GLY A 45 -7.37 -15.82 -2.61
CA GLY A 45 -7.39 -17.22 -2.19
C GLY A 45 -6.31 -18.08 -2.85
N LYS A 46 -5.35 -17.45 -3.55
CA LYS A 46 -4.24 -18.10 -4.26
C LYS A 46 -2.92 -17.52 -3.78
N THR A 47 -1.85 -18.28 -3.96
CA THR A 47 -0.50 -17.81 -3.68
C THR A 47 -0.02 -16.91 -4.83
N PRO A 48 0.77 -15.85 -4.57
CA PRO A 48 1.31 -15.00 -5.62
C PRO A 48 2.09 -15.78 -6.71
N ALA A 49 2.91 -16.76 -6.32
CA ALA A 49 3.65 -17.58 -7.28
C ALA A 49 2.74 -18.41 -8.19
N MET A 50 1.59 -18.88 -7.69
CA MET A 50 0.62 -19.61 -8.51
C MET A 50 -0.04 -18.71 -9.56
N VAL A 51 -0.33 -17.45 -9.21
CA VAL A 51 -0.95 -16.50 -10.16
C VAL A 51 0.08 -15.99 -11.17
N GLU A 52 1.30 -15.68 -10.72
CA GLU A 52 2.36 -15.15 -11.59
C GLU A 52 2.98 -16.23 -12.49
N LYS A 53 3.31 -17.39 -11.94
CA LYS A 53 4.12 -18.42 -12.61
C LYS A 53 3.35 -19.72 -12.86
N GLY A 54 2.18 -19.91 -12.25
CA GLY A 54 1.39 -21.14 -12.37
C GLY A 54 1.84 -22.29 -11.46
N TRP A 55 2.89 -22.11 -10.65
CA TRP A 55 3.40 -23.13 -9.73
C TRP A 55 4.00 -22.52 -8.47
N ASN A 56 4.03 -23.30 -7.39
CA ASN A 56 4.66 -22.91 -6.13
C ASN A 56 6.03 -23.57 -5.98
N PRO A 57 7.06 -22.82 -5.55
CA PRO A 57 8.37 -23.40 -5.30
C PRO A 57 8.32 -24.43 -4.15
N LEU A 58 9.06 -25.52 -4.33
CA LEU A 58 9.23 -26.54 -3.32
C LEU A 58 10.19 -26.05 -2.23
N LEU A 59 9.84 -26.32 -0.98
CA LEU A 59 10.70 -26.09 0.18
C LEU A 59 11.41 -27.40 0.57
N PRO A 60 12.54 -27.34 1.28
CA PRO A 60 13.20 -28.52 1.82
C PRO A 60 12.26 -29.45 2.60
N VAL A 61 11.32 -28.88 3.35
CA VAL A 61 10.28 -29.62 4.09
C VAL A 61 9.30 -30.37 3.19
N ASP A 62 9.08 -29.91 1.96
CA ASP A 62 8.20 -30.59 1.01
C ASP A 62 8.88 -31.84 0.43
N HIS A 63 10.21 -31.83 0.31
CA HIS A 63 10.98 -33.00 -0.10
C HIS A 63 11.00 -34.11 0.96
N LEU A 64 10.79 -33.78 2.24
CA LEU A 64 10.62 -34.79 3.29
C LEU A 64 9.27 -35.50 3.21
N LYS A 65 8.27 -34.91 2.52
CA LYS A 65 6.92 -35.46 2.32
C LYS A 65 6.80 -36.33 1.05
N LYS A 66 7.93 -36.79 0.50
CA LYS A 66 8.11 -37.45 -0.82
C LYS A 66 7.30 -38.72 -1.11
N ASN A 67 6.45 -39.20 -0.20
CA ASN A 67 5.59 -40.36 -0.43
C ASN A 67 4.43 -40.08 -1.40
N LEU A 68 4.33 -38.87 -1.96
CA LEU A 68 3.30 -38.50 -2.92
C LEU A 68 3.89 -38.48 -4.34
N LEU A 69 3.28 -39.24 -5.26
CA LEU A 69 3.61 -39.19 -6.69
C LEU A 69 3.34 -37.78 -7.22
N ILE A 70 4.40 -37.06 -7.60
CA ILE A 70 4.27 -35.75 -8.25
C ILE A 70 4.08 -35.99 -9.74
N ILE A 71 2.83 -36.14 -10.16
CA ILE A 71 2.47 -36.20 -11.58
C ILE A 71 2.45 -34.76 -12.10
N HIS A 72 3.42 -34.42 -12.95
CA HIS A 72 3.39 -33.13 -13.62
C HIS A 72 2.33 -33.16 -14.73
N PRO A 73 1.43 -32.16 -14.77
CA PRO A 73 0.43 -32.06 -15.84
C PRO A 73 1.10 -31.85 -17.19
N THR A 74 0.42 -32.24 -18.27
CA THR A 74 0.82 -31.88 -19.62
C THR A 74 0.88 -30.35 -19.76
N ALA A 75 1.72 -29.82 -20.66
CA ALA A 75 1.81 -28.38 -20.89
C ALA A 75 0.44 -27.72 -21.17
N LYS A 76 -0.46 -28.42 -21.87
CA LYS A 76 -1.84 -27.97 -22.12
C LYS A 76 -2.65 -27.85 -20.82
N ASP A 77 -2.67 -28.91 -20.02
CA ASP A 77 -3.41 -28.96 -18.75
C ASP A 77 -2.87 -27.91 -17.76
N PHE A 78 -1.55 -27.72 -17.74
CA PHE A 78 -0.90 -26.68 -16.96
C PHE A 78 -1.39 -25.28 -17.37
N HIS A 79 -1.40 -24.99 -18.67
CA HIS A 79 -1.87 -23.70 -19.18
C HIS A 79 -3.34 -23.46 -18.80
N GLU A 80 -4.21 -24.45 -18.96
CA GLU A 80 -5.61 -24.34 -18.58
C GLU A 80 -5.80 -24.11 -17.08
N MET A 81 -5.05 -24.84 -16.23
CA MET A 81 -5.07 -24.66 -14.78
C MET A 81 -4.60 -23.25 -14.39
N TRP A 82 -3.50 -22.79 -14.97
CA TRP A 82 -2.95 -21.46 -14.70
C TRP A 82 -3.93 -20.36 -15.13
N LYS A 83 -4.51 -20.48 -16.33
CA LYS A 83 -5.52 -19.54 -16.83
C LYS A 83 -6.73 -19.46 -15.88
N ARG A 84 -7.25 -20.60 -15.41
CA ARG A 84 -8.34 -20.63 -14.41
C ARG A 84 -7.94 -19.94 -13.11
N ALA A 85 -6.70 -20.14 -12.64
CA ALA A 85 -6.20 -19.47 -11.44
C ALA A 85 -6.12 -17.94 -11.61
N CYS A 86 -5.63 -17.47 -12.75
CA CYS A 86 -5.59 -16.04 -13.10
C CYS A 86 -7.00 -15.44 -13.19
N ASP A 87 -7.92 -16.11 -13.91
CA ASP A 87 -9.30 -15.65 -14.06
C ASP A 87 -10.01 -15.56 -12.71
N THR A 88 -9.79 -16.54 -11.83
CA THR A 88 -10.35 -16.54 -10.47
C THR A 88 -9.78 -15.39 -9.65
N ALA A 89 -8.46 -15.20 -9.67
CA ALA A 89 -7.81 -14.11 -8.94
C ALA A 89 -8.30 -12.74 -9.42
N ALA A 90 -8.45 -12.55 -10.74
CA ALA A 90 -8.96 -11.32 -11.33
C ALA A 90 -10.39 -11.01 -10.89
N LYS A 91 -11.27 -12.02 -10.84
CA LYS A 91 -12.64 -11.88 -10.31
C LYS A 91 -12.64 -11.46 -8.85
N CYS A 92 -11.88 -12.15 -8.00
CA CYS A 92 -11.82 -11.82 -6.58
C CYS A 92 -11.26 -10.41 -6.33
N ILE A 93 -10.29 -9.95 -7.13
CA ILE A 93 -9.79 -8.57 -7.06
C ILE A 93 -10.87 -7.56 -7.45
N ALA A 94 -11.64 -7.84 -8.51
CA ALA A 94 -12.74 -6.97 -8.94
C ALA A 94 -13.83 -6.88 -7.87
N GLU A 95 -14.22 -8.01 -7.28
CA GLU A 95 -15.20 -8.08 -6.19
C GLU A 95 -14.72 -7.33 -4.94
N ALA A 96 -13.46 -7.52 -4.54
CA ALA A 96 -12.88 -6.82 -3.40
C ALA A 96 -12.79 -5.30 -3.65
N LYS A 97 -12.46 -4.89 -4.87
CA LYS A 97 -12.46 -3.47 -5.27
C LYS A 97 -13.85 -2.86 -5.15
N GLU A 98 -14.87 -3.55 -5.66
CA GLU A 98 -16.25 -3.08 -5.59
C GLU A 98 -16.78 -3.05 -4.15
N TYR A 99 -16.49 -4.08 -3.35
CA TYR A 99 -16.81 -4.09 -1.92
C TYR A 99 -16.18 -2.91 -1.17
N ASN A 100 -14.90 -2.65 -1.40
CA ASN A 100 -14.18 -1.53 -0.77
C ASN A 100 -14.75 -0.18 -1.20
N LYS A 101 -15.11 -0.04 -2.49
CA LYS A 101 -15.77 1.16 -3.03
C LYS A 101 -17.11 1.40 -2.34
N GLN A 102 -17.99 0.40 -2.31
CA GLN A 102 -19.30 0.54 -1.65
C GLN A 102 -19.17 0.88 -0.17
N ARG A 103 -18.16 0.34 0.50
CA ARG A 103 -17.89 0.66 1.91
C ARG A 103 -17.42 2.10 2.08
N TRP A 104 -16.52 2.56 1.20
CA TRP A 104 -16.05 3.95 1.19
C TRP A 104 -17.21 4.92 0.93
N ASP A 105 -17.96 4.71 -0.15
CA ASP A 105 -19.06 5.57 -0.60
C ASP A 105 -20.19 5.69 0.44
N LYS A 106 -20.38 4.70 1.33
CA LYS A 106 -21.37 4.76 2.42
C LYS A 106 -21.03 5.79 3.50
N SER A 107 -19.74 5.95 3.82
CA SER A 107 -19.28 6.85 4.88
C SER A 107 -18.67 8.13 4.35
N HIS A 108 -18.22 8.13 3.10
CA HIS A 108 -17.53 9.24 2.50
C HIS A 108 -18.53 10.25 1.94
N MET A 109 -18.44 11.47 2.42
CA MET A 109 -19.12 12.62 1.83
C MET A 109 -18.05 13.48 1.16
N GLU A 110 -18.19 13.67 -0.15
CA GLU A 110 -17.34 14.62 -0.88
C GLU A 110 -17.73 16.04 -0.45
N PRO A 111 -16.77 16.86 0.04
CA PRO A 111 -17.04 18.26 0.35
C PRO A 111 -17.27 19.08 -0.93
N ASP A 112 -18.38 19.82 -1.00
CA ASP A 112 -18.70 20.74 -2.10
C ASP A 112 -17.99 22.09 -1.88
N PHE A 113 -16.71 22.16 -2.28
CA PHE A 113 -15.94 23.40 -2.24
C PHE A 113 -16.22 24.25 -3.47
N LYS A 114 -16.37 25.56 -3.28
CA LYS A 114 -16.54 26.54 -4.36
C LYS A 114 -15.42 27.54 -4.38
N GLU A 115 -15.16 28.09 -5.57
CA GLU A 115 -14.24 29.21 -5.71
C GLU A 115 -14.76 30.39 -4.87
N GLY A 116 -13.87 30.98 -4.07
CA GLY A 116 -14.22 32.03 -3.10
C GLY A 116 -14.48 31.53 -1.68
N ASP A 117 -14.65 30.22 -1.44
CA ASP A 117 -14.83 29.70 -0.09
C ASP A 117 -13.55 29.85 0.74
N GLN A 118 -13.74 29.98 2.06
CA GLN A 118 -12.65 30.04 3.03
C GLN A 118 -12.39 28.66 3.62
N VAL A 119 -11.15 28.18 3.48
CA VAL A 119 -10.73 26.88 3.97
C VAL A 119 -9.52 26.98 4.89
N LEU A 120 -9.40 26.02 5.80
CA LEU A 120 -8.21 25.83 6.62
C LEU A 120 -7.34 24.73 6.01
N VAL A 121 -6.04 24.96 5.95
CA VAL A 121 -5.06 24.05 5.36
C VAL A 121 -4.31 23.32 6.47
N SER A 122 -4.17 22.00 6.34
CA SER A 122 -3.45 21.19 7.33
C SER A 122 -1.95 21.48 7.37
N THR A 123 -1.39 21.62 8.57
CA THR A 123 0.04 21.86 8.79
C THR A 123 0.89 20.58 8.80
N LEU A 124 0.29 19.40 8.57
CA LEU A 124 0.96 18.10 8.69
C LEU A 124 2.26 18.01 7.87
N HIS A 125 2.25 18.56 6.66
CA HIS A 125 3.37 18.56 5.72
C HIS A 125 4.17 19.87 5.72
N PHE A 126 3.92 20.77 6.68
CA PHE A 126 4.67 22.02 6.82
C PHE A 126 5.88 21.84 7.71
N THR A 127 7.03 21.57 7.09
CA THR A 127 8.33 21.41 7.75
C THR A 127 8.87 22.71 8.35
N ASN A 128 8.64 23.85 7.68
CA ASN A 128 9.31 25.12 7.96
C ASN A 128 8.48 26.10 8.82
N LEU A 129 7.51 25.62 9.60
CA LEU A 129 6.81 26.48 10.56
C LEU A 129 7.67 26.72 11.80
N LYS A 130 7.45 27.84 12.49
CA LYS A 130 8.14 28.17 13.73
C LYS A 130 7.60 27.33 14.90
N GLY A 131 8.46 27.03 15.89
CA GLY A 131 8.07 26.32 17.13
C GLY A 131 8.11 24.78 17.04
N PRO A 132 7.80 24.03 18.11
CA PRO A 132 7.82 22.56 18.11
C PRO A 132 6.53 21.95 17.52
N LYS A 133 6.63 20.90 16.69
CA LYS A 133 5.49 20.27 15.97
C LYS A 133 4.29 19.92 16.87
N LYS A 134 4.52 19.56 18.14
CA LYS A 134 3.47 19.21 19.11
C LYS A 134 2.66 20.40 19.65
N MET A 135 3.18 21.62 19.53
CA MET A 135 2.54 22.84 20.05
C MET A 135 2.10 23.79 18.93
N ARG A 136 2.17 23.35 17.66
CA ARG A 136 1.67 24.13 16.51
C ARG A 136 0.23 23.73 16.24
N ASP A 137 -0.55 24.67 15.73
CA ASP A 137 -1.92 24.39 15.28
C ASP A 137 -1.91 23.38 14.12
N SER A 138 -2.83 22.42 14.18
CA SER A 138 -2.97 21.38 13.15
C SER A 138 -3.46 21.94 11.81
N PHE A 139 -4.06 23.12 11.81
CA PHE A 139 -4.63 23.80 10.66
C PHE A 139 -4.32 25.30 10.70
N VAL A 140 -4.08 25.90 9.55
CA VAL A 140 -3.80 27.34 9.37
C VAL A 140 -4.69 27.95 8.30
N GLY A 141 -5.01 29.23 8.43
CA GLY A 141 -5.95 29.95 7.57
C GLY A 141 -6.89 30.82 8.40
N PRO A 142 -7.92 31.43 7.79
CA PRO A 142 -8.57 31.02 6.55
C PRO A 142 -7.86 31.47 5.27
N PHE A 143 -7.76 30.58 4.28
CA PHE A 143 -7.33 30.91 2.92
C PHE A 143 -8.49 30.78 1.95
N THR A 144 -8.53 31.66 0.96
CA THR A 144 -9.59 31.65 -0.06
C THR A 144 -9.22 30.70 -1.20
N ILE A 145 -10.16 29.84 -1.60
CA ILE A 145 -10.02 29.01 -2.79
C ILE A 145 -10.05 29.91 -4.03
N ILE A 146 -9.00 29.85 -4.84
CA ILE A 146 -8.93 30.55 -6.13
C ILE A 146 -9.53 29.67 -7.23
N GLN A 147 -9.21 28.38 -7.21
CA GLN A 147 -9.57 27.45 -8.27
C GLN A 147 -9.71 26.02 -7.75
N LEU A 148 -10.65 25.28 -8.31
CA LEU A 148 -10.75 23.82 -8.13
C LEU A 148 -9.92 23.13 -9.21
N ILE A 149 -8.87 22.40 -8.82
CA ILE A 149 -7.94 21.74 -9.76
C ILE A 149 -8.41 20.32 -10.09
N GLY A 150 -9.12 19.68 -9.16
CA GLY A 150 -9.77 18.40 -9.34
C GLY A 150 -10.77 18.13 -8.23
N LYS A 151 -11.33 16.91 -8.21
CA LYS A 151 -12.31 16.51 -7.19
C LYS A 151 -11.78 16.58 -5.75
N ASN A 152 -10.50 16.26 -5.58
CA ASN A 152 -9.83 16.20 -4.28
C ASN A 152 -8.63 17.15 -4.23
N ALA A 153 -8.67 18.27 -4.95
CA ALA A 153 -7.54 19.21 -4.91
C ALA A 153 -8.01 20.64 -5.18
N VAL A 154 -7.68 21.54 -4.27
CA VAL A 154 -8.03 22.95 -4.31
C VAL A 154 -6.78 23.83 -4.36
N GLY A 155 -6.80 24.82 -5.24
CA GLY A 155 -5.81 25.89 -5.28
C GLY A 155 -6.25 27.03 -4.37
N VAL A 156 -5.43 27.36 -3.38
CA VAL A 156 -5.72 28.40 -2.38
C VAL A 156 -4.77 29.58 -2.50
N LYS A 157 -5.27 30.76 -2.17
CA LYS A 157 -4.47 31.98 -2.07
C LYS A 157 -3.73 31.99 -0.72
N LEU A 158 -2.47 31.59 -0.72
CA LEU A 158 -1.61 31.67 0.47
C LEU A 158 -1.11 33.10 0.69
N THR A 159 -1.29 33.64 1.90
CA THR A 159 -0.78 34.95 2.31
C THR A 159 0.46 34.81 3.20
N ASP A 160 1.21 35.91 3.33
CA ASP A 160 2.26 36.11 4.34
C ASP A 160 3.34 35.01 4.35
N GLU A 161 3.56 34.40 5.52
CA GLU A 161 4.57 33.37 5.79
C GLU A 161 4.40 32.11 4.93
N PHE A 162 3.22 31.91 4.33
CA PHE A 162 2.89 30.74 3.54
C PHE A 162 3.00 30.97 2.02
N SER A 163 3.25 32.21 1.58
CA SER A 163 3.38 32.57 0.16
C SER A 163 4.40 31.75 -0.64
N ARG A 164 5.44 31.23 0.03
CA ARG A 164 6.49 30.40 -0.59
C ARG A 164 6.14 28.90 -0.68
N LYS A 165 4.98 28.48 -0.15
CA LYS A 165 4.52 27.09 -0.22
C LYS A 165 3.74 26.84 -1.50
N HIS A 166 3.64 25.58 -1.88
CA HIS A 166 2.85 25.19 -3.04
C HIS A 166 1.37 25.54 -2.77
N PRO A 167 0.68 26.25 -3.68
CA PRO A 167 -0.67 26.77 -3.43
C PRO A 167 -1.78 25.73 -3.61
N VAL A 168 -1.43 24.49 -3.98
CA VAL A 168 -2.40 23.41 -4.23
C VAL A 168 -2.36 22.40 -3.10
N PHE A 169 -3.52 22.09 -2.54
CA PHE A 169 -3.69 21.13 -1.45
C PHE A 169 -4.75 20.08 -1.80
N PRO A 170 -4.53 18.81 -1.43
CA PRO A 170 -5.54 17.77 -1.55
C PRO A 170 -6.64 17.88 -0.48
#